data_AF-A0A8T4JHL4-F1
#
_entry.id   AF-A0A8T4JHL4-F1
#
_cell.length_a   1.000
_cell.length_b   1.000
_cell.length_c   1.000
_cell.angle_alpha   90.00
_cell.angle_beta   90.00
_cell.angle_gamma   90.00
#
_symmetry.space_group_name_H-M   'P 1'
#
loop_
_entity.id
_entity.type
_entity.pdbx_description
1 polymer ?
#
loop_
_entity_poly.entity_id
_entity_poly.type
_entity_poly.pdbx_seq_one_letter_code
_entity_poly.pdbx_strand_id
1 'polypeptide(L)'
;MNKNNKIYLILIVIVILVIAGIYAYQSSIKEDPEEELLKCIAKNTDMLYLSKTCSHCQNQKKTLGEYFSLFKTIDCFYEIDKCKEADISGYPTWIINGKKYTGEKSIEELKQITGCECDITDETIKAKEECADDRSCINAIESSCSSNLTN
;
A
#
# COMPACT_ATOMS: atom_id res chain seq x y z
N MET A 1 -42.19 -21.43 30.94
CA MET A 1 -40.81 -21.34 30.41
C MET A 1 -39.97 -22.49 30.98
N ASN A 2 -39.75 -23.52 30.16
CA ASN A 2 -38.83 -24.62 30.44
C ASN A 2 -37.38 -24.10 30.50
N LYS A 3 -36.56 -24.68 31.37
CA LYS A 3 -35.16 -24.29 31.61
C LYS A 3 -34.32 -24.24 30.32
N ASN A 4 -34.67 -25.09 29.36
CA ASN A 4 -33.99 -25.21 28.07
C ASN A 4 -34.31 -24.03 27.12
N ASN A 5 -35.53 -23.46 27.12
CA ASN A 5 -35.81 -22.28 26.28
C ASN A 5 -35.14 -21.00 26.80
N LYS A 6 -34.91 -20.90 28.12
CA LYS A 6 -34.12 -19.79 28.70
C LYS A 6 -32.66 -19.84 28.24
N ILE A 7 -32.07 -21.04 28.18
CA ILE A 7 -30.70 -21.24 27.67
C ILE A 7 -30.62 -20.86 26.19
N TYR A 8 -31.62 -21.24 25.39
CA TYR A 8 -31.67 -20.90 23.97
C TYR A 8 -31.76 -19.39 23.71
N LEU A 9 -32.56 -18.65 24.50
CA LEU A 9 -32.67 -17.20 24.41
C LEU A 9 -31.35 -16.49 24.77
N ILE A 10 -30.65 -16.98 25.79
CA ILE A 10 -29.34 -16.43 26.18
C ILE A 10 -28.31 -16.65 25.05
N LEU A 11 -28.28 -17.83 24.42
CA LEU A 11 -27.37 -18.11 23.31
C LEU A 11 -27.67 -17.21 22.10
N ILE A 12 -28.95 -17.00 21.75
CA ILE A 12 -29.34 -16.10 20.66
C ILE A 12 -28.86 -14.66 20.93
N VAL A 13 -29.04 -14.15 22.15
CA VAL A 13 -28.59 -12.79 22.51
C VAL A 13 -27.07 -12.67 22.43
N ILE A 14 -26.32 -13.68 22.89
CA ILE A 14 -24.85 -13.69 22.79
C ILE A 14 -24.40 -13.67 21.33
N VAL A 15 -25.02 -14.49 20.47
CA VAL A 15 -24.70 -14.53 19.04
C VAL A 15 -24.97 -13.17 18.38
N ILE A 16 -26.10 -12.53 18.70
CA ILE A 16 -26.43 -11.19 18.19
C ILE A 16 -25.39 -10.15 18.63
N LEU A 17 -24.93 -10.19 19.89
CA LEU A 17 -23.91 -9.27 20.39
C LEU A 17 -22.55 -9.49 19.74
N VAL A 18 -22.16 -10.74 19.47
CA VAL A 18 -20.91 -11.06 18.75
C VAL A 18 -20.98 -10.55 17.31
N ILE A 19 -22.10 -10.78 16.62
CA ILE A 19 -22.31 -10.29 15.25
C ILE A 19 -22.28 -8.76 15.21
N ALA A 20 -22.99 -8.08 16.12
CA ALA A 20 -22.97 -6.62 16.22
C ALA A 20 -21.55 -6.07 16.53
N GLY A 21 -20.79 -6.76 17.38
CA GLY A 21 -19.39 -6.44 17.65
C GLY A 21 -18.49 -6.57 16.43
N ILE A 22 -18.68 -7.62 15.61
CA ILE A 22 -17.95 -7.80 14.34
C ILE A 22 -18.30 -6.68 13.35
N TYR A 23 -19.57 -6.32 13.20
CA TYR A 23 -19.99 -5.22 12.32
C TYR A 23 -19.43 -3.86 12.76
N ALA A 24 -19.43 -3.58 14.07
CA ALA A 24 -18.82 -2.37 14.61
C ALA A 24 -17.31 -2.33 14.38
N TYR A 25 -16.64 -3.49 14.46
CA TYR A 25 -15.20 -3.63 14.21
C TYR A 25 -14.84 -3.39 12.73
N GLN A 26 -15.60 -3.96 11.79
CA GLN A 26 -15.36 -3.76 10.35
C GLN A 26 -15.49 -2.30 9.92
N SER A 27 -16.38 -1.53 10.56
CA SER A 27 -16.59 -0.11 10.26
C SER A 27 -15.41 0.80 10.65
N SER A 28 -14.39 0.26 11.33
CA SER A 28 -13.23 1.02 11.80
C SER A 28 -12.01 0.96 10.87
N ILE A 29 -12.04 0.12 9.83
CA ILE A 29 -10.96 0.08 8.83
C ILE A 29 -11.28 1.13 7.76
N LYS A 30 -10.89 2.38 8.01
CA LYS A 30 -10.80 3.39 6.95
C LYS A 30 -9.52 3.09 6.17
N GLU A 31 -9.69 2.71 4.92
CA GLU A 31 -8.60 2.55 3.96
C GLU A 31 -7.95 3.93 3.74
N ASP A 32 -6.64 4.05 3.99
CA ASP A 32 -5.88 5.27 3.76
C ASP A 32 -5.42 5.30 2.29
N PRO A 33 -5.93 6.23 1.46
CA PRO A 33 -5.56 6.32 0.04
C PRO A 33 -4.06 6.50 -0.18
N GLU A 34 -3.37 7.18 0.74
CA GLU A 34 -1.92 7.40 0.64
C GLU A 34 -1.15 6.10 0.89
N GLU A 35 -1.57 5.31 1.87
CA GLU A 35 -0.98 4.01 2.18
C GLU A 35 -1.12 3.04 0.99
N GLU A 36 -2.29 2.95 0.37
CA GLU A 36 -2.52 2.07 -0.79
C GLU A 36 -1.68 2.48 -2.01
N LEU A 37 -1.54 3.78 -2.25
CA LEU A 37 -0.65 4.28 -3.30
C LEU A 37 0.81 3.88 -3.03
N LEU A 38 1.31 4.12 -1.81
CA LEU A 38 2.69 3.83 -1.45
C LEU A 38 2.98 2.32 -1.45
N LYS A 39 2.00 1.48 -1.07
CA LYS A 39 2.07 0.02 -1.23
C LYS A 39 2.19 -0.37 -2.70
N CYS A 40 1.41 0.24 -3.60
CA CYS A 40 1.53 -0.01 -5.04
C CYS A 40 2.94 0.33 -5.54
N ILE A 41 3.46 1.50 -5.20
CA ILE A 41 4.79 1.95 -5.62
C ILE A 41 5.86 0.99 -5.09
N ALA A 42 5.78 0.62 -3.81
CA ALA A 42 6.72 -0.31 -3.18
C ALA A 42 6.68 -1.70 -3.83
N LYS A 43 5.49 -2.20 -4.17
CA LYS A 43 5.32 -3.50 -4.85
C LYS A 43 5.96 -3.52 -6.23
N ASN A 44 5.90 -2.42 -6.96
CA ASN A 44 6.50 -2.29 -8.30
C ASN A 44 7.97 -1.84 -8.27
N THR A 45 8.52 -1.58 -7.08
CA THR A 45 9.94 -1.24 -6.89
C THR A 45 10.71 -2.49 -6.46
N ASP A 46 11.73 -2.86 -7.24
CA ASP A 46 12.56 -4.03 -6.94
C ASP A 46 13.48 -3.76 -5.74
N MET A 47 14.17 -2.61 -5.75
CA MET A 47 15.15 -2.24 -4.73
C MET A 47 15.44 -0.74 -4.73
N LEU A 48 15.62 -0.16 -3.54
CA LEU A 48 16.13 1.20 -3.37
C LEU A 48 17.51 1.18 -2.69
N TYR A 49 18.54 1.62 -3.42
CA TYR A 49 19.92 1.73 -2.93
C TYR A 49 20.17 3.12 -2.36
N LEU A 50 20.66 3.16 -1.12
CA LEU A 50 20.86 4.36 -0.33
C LEU A 50 22.25 4.37 0.29
N SER A 51 22.62 5.49 0.90
CA SER A 51 23.74 5.57 1.83
C SER A 51 23.36 6.42 3.03
N LYS A 52 23.68 5.95 4.24
CA LYS A 52 23.41 6.68 5.49
C LYS A 52 23.92 8.13 5.50
N THR A 53 25.06 8.39 4.87
CA THR A 53 25.74 9.70 4.88
C THR A 53 25.30 10.64 3.74
N CYS A 54 24.41 10.18 2.86
CA CYS A 54 23.96 10.92 1.70
C CYS A 54 22.76 11.83 2.03
N SER A 55 22.88 13.14 1.78
CA SER A 55 21.82 14.13 2.02
C SER A 55 20.56 13.84 1.20
N HIS A 56 20.74 13.52 -0.08
CA HIS A 56 19.64 13.18 -0.98
C HIS A 56 18.85 11.94 -0.52
N CYS A 57 19.54 11.00 0.11
CA CYS A 57 18.96 9.79 0.65
C CYS A 57 18.11 10.07 1.89
N GLN A 58 18.52 11.05 2.71
CA GLN A 58 17.74 11.52 3.85
C GLN A 58 16.49 12.27 3.39
N ASN A 59 16.60 13.09 2.34
CA ASN A 59 15.44 13.74 1.72
C ASN A 59 14.46 12.71 1.16
N GLN A 60 14.95 11.71 0.43
CA GLN A 60 14.10 10.64 -0.10
C GLN A 60 13.35 9.90 1.01
N LYS A 61 14.03 9.55 2.11
CA LYS A 61 13.39 8.93 3.29
C LYS A 61 12.32 9.84 3.89
N LYS A 62 12.58 11.14 3.95
CA LYS A 62 11.59 12.13 4.43
C LYS A 62 10.37 12.21 3.51
N THR A 63 10.56 12.18 2.19
CA THR A 63 9.47 12.16 1.20
C THR A 63 8.58 10.93 1.38
N LEU A 64 9.15 9.79 1.73
CA LEU A 64 8.41 8.54 1.94
C LEU A 64 7.82 8.40 3.36
N GLY A 65 8.27 9.23 4.31
CA GLY A 65 7.74 9.24 5.68
C GLY A 65 7.77 7.86 6.34
N GLU A 66 6.65 7.49 6.97
CA GLU A 66 6.48 6.18 7.62
C GLU A 66 6.41 5.02 6.62
N TYR A 67 5.95 5.30 5.39
CA TYR A 67 5.84 4.32 4.31
C TYR A 67 7.19 3.91 3.72
N PHE A 68 8.30 4.55 4.12
CA PHE A 68 9.66 4.11 3.76
C PHE A 68 9.88 2.62 4.11
N SER A 69 9.27 2.15 5.19
CA SER A 69 9.36 0.76 5.65
C SER A 69 8.73 -0.26 4.69
N LEU A 70 7.88 0.17 3.76
CA LEU A 70 7.31 -0.70 2.72
C LEU A 70 8.34 -1.09 1.65
N PHE A 71 9.39 -0.28 1.48
CA PHE A 71 10.36 -0.46 0.42
C PHE A 71 11.49 -1.40 0.82
N LYS A 72 11.82 -2.33 -0.09
CA LYS A 72 13.04 -3.10 0.04
C LYS A 72 14.23 -2.18 -0.23
N THR A 73 15.13 -2.04 0.74
CA THR A 73 16.27 -1.12 0.62
C THR A 73 17.60 -1.81 0.92
N ILE A 74 18.67 -1.28 0.33
CA ILE A 74 20.05 -1.62 0.65
C ILE A 74 20.78 -0.33 1.04
N ASP A 75 21.45 -0.35 2.19
CA ASP A 75 22.30 0.77 2.60
C ASP A 75 23.76 0.46 2.26
N CYS A 76 24.25 1.11 1.21
CA CYS A 76 25.60 0.94 0.67
C CYS A 76 26.71 1.44 1.60
N PHE A 77 26.38 2.12 2.70
CA PHE A 77 27.36 2.39 3.76
C PHE A 77 27.74 1.10 4.49
N TYR A 78 26.78 0.19 4.68
CA TYR A 78 26.97 -1.08 5.39
C TYR A 78 27.15 -2.27 4.44
N GLU A 79 26.53 -2.22 3.27
CA GLU A 79 26.44 -3.34 2.31
C GLU A 79 27.11 -3.00 0.98
N ILE A 80 28.36 -2.53 1.06
CA ILE A 80 29.13 -2.03 -0.09
C ILE A 80 29.18 -3.02 -1.25
N ASP A 81 29.38 -4.31 -0.97
CA ASP A 81 29.55 -5.33 -2.01
C ASP A 81 28.28 -5.54 -2.84
N LYS A 82 27.10 -5.52 -2.21
CA LYS A 82 25.81 -5.60 -2.93
C LYS A 82 25.60 -4.42 -3.88
N CYS A 83 26.08 -3.24 -3.51
CA CYS A 83 25.97 -2.05 -4.35
C CYS A 83 26.96 -2.04 -5.51
N LYS A 84 28.15 -2.62 -5.32
CA LYS A 84 29.11 -2.83 -6.42
C LYS A 84 28.60 -3.86 -7.41
N GLU A 85 28.07 -4.99 -6.92
CA GLU A 85 27.48 -6.03 -7.78
C GLU A 85 26.31 -5.50 -8.61
N ALA A 86 25.50 -4.62 -8.02
CA ALA A 86 24.42 -3.94 -8.73
C ALA A 86 24.87 -2.74 -9.58
N ASP A 87 26.17 -2.43 -9.64
CA ASP A 87 26.76 -1.32 -10.40
C ASP A 87 26.09 0.03 -10.08
N ILE A 88 26.00 0.35 -8.78
CA ILE A 88 25.40 1.59 -8.28
C ILE A 88 26.45 2.70 -8.27
N SER A 89 26.26 3.70 -9.12
CA SER A 89 27.18 4.83 -9.30
C SER A 89 26.82 6.07 -8.48
N GLY A 90 25.63 6.11 -7.88
CA GLY A 90 25.14 7.24 -7.09
C GLY A 90 23.94 6.89 -6.22
N TYR A 91 23.60 7.78 -5.29
CA TYR A 91 22.52 7.57 -4.33
C TYR A 91 21.59 8.80 -4.24
N PRO A 92 20.28 8.61 -4.00
CA PRO A 92 19.58 7.31 -4.05
C PRO A 92 19.57 6.74 -5.48
N THR A 93 19.45 5.42 -5.62
CA THR A 93 19.18 4.77 -6.91
C THR A 93 18.06 3.75 -6.74
N TRP A 94 17.06 3.88 -7.58
CA TRP A 94 15.89 3.01 -7.64
C TRP A 94 16.05 1.96 -8.73
N ILE A 95 15.75 0.71 -8.42
CA ILE A 95 15.54 -0.34 -9.41
C ILE A 95 14.03 -0.57 -9.48
N ILE A 96 13.44 -0.24 -10.62
CA ILE A 96 12.00 -0.37 -10.87
C ILE A 96 11.84 -1.08 -12.21
N ASN A 97 11.13 -2.20 -12.22
CA ASN A 97 10.97 -3.04 -13.41
C ASN A 97 12.30 -3.36 -14.10
N GLY A 98 13.34 -3.66 -13.31
CA GLY A 98 14.70 -3.96 -13.79
C GLY A 98 15.49 -2.77 -14.36
N LYS A 99 14.94 -1.55 -14.33
CA LYS A 99 15.61 -0.32 -14.81
C LYS A 99 16.13 0.51 -13.64
N LYS A 100 17.30 1.15 -13.83
CA LYS A 100 17.93 2.06 -12.86
C LYS A 100 17.41 3.49 -13.03
N TYR A 101 16.92 4.08 -11.95
CA TYR A 101 16.54 5.50 -11.87
C TYR A 101 17.33 6.16 -10.75
N THR A 102 18.24 7.06 -11.11
CA THR A 102 19.13 7.73 -10.16
C THR A 102 18.50 9.01 -9.59
N GLY A 103 18.92 9.36 -8.38
CA GLY A 103 18.55 10.59 -7.70
C GLY A 103 17.20 10.50 -6.98
N GLU A 104 16.90 11.56 -6.24
CA GLU A 104 15.62 11.70 -5.55
C GLU A 104 14.45 11.63 -6.55
N LYS A 105 13.31 11.14 -6.07
CA LYS A 105 12.05 11.03 -6.78
C LYS A 105 10.94 11.50 -5.86
N SER A 106 10.14 12.43 -6.36
CA SER A 106 8.85 12.78 -5.78
C SER A 106 7.88 11.61 -5.86
N ILE A 107 6.81 11.63 -5.06
CA ILE A 107 5.76 10.61 -5.14
C ILE A 107 5.12 10.60 -6.54
N GLU A 108 4.95 11.76 -7.17
CA GLU A 108 4.39 11.87 -8.52
C GLU A 108 5.30 11.25 -9.59
N GLU A 109 6.62 11.46 -9.51
CA GLU A 109 7.55 10.75 -10.40
C GLU A 109 7.49 9.24 -10.18
N LEU A 110 7.42 8.80 -8.92
CA LEU A 110 7.31 7.38 -8.60
C LEU A 110 6.01 6.78 -9.14
N LYS A 111 4.88 7.48 -9.06
CA LYS A 111 3.61 7.07 -9.68
C LYS A 111 3.80 6.80 -11.18
N GLN A 112 4.37 7.77 -11.89
CA GLN A 112 4.57 7.67 -13.34
C GLN A 112 5.53 6.54 -13.72
N ILE A 113 6.61 6.35 -12.96
CA ILE A 113 7.61 5.31 -13.25
C ILE A 113 7.09 3.90 -12.92
N THR A 114 6.28 3.78 -11.86
CA THR A 114 5.71 2.49 -11.42
C THR A 114 4.38 2.14 -12.09
N GLY A 115 3.72 3.10 -12.74
CA GLY A 115 2.37 2.93 -13.29
C GLY A 115 1.29 2.90 -12.20
N CYS A 116 1.59 3.36 -10.99
CA CYS A 116 0.63 3.45 -9.90
C CYS A 116 -0.22 4.71 -10.05
N GLU A 117 -1.18 4.67 -10.97
CA GLU A 117 -2.24 5.68 -11.11
C GLU A 117 -3.44 5.26 -10.26
N CYS A 118 -3.41 5.59 -8.98
CA CYS A 118 -4.62 5.64 -8.18
C CYS A 118 -4.94 7.08 -7.86
N ASP A 119 -5.65 7.76 -8.75
CA ASP A 119 -6.43 8.91 -8.31
C ASP A 119 -7.70 8.34 -7.66
N ILE A 120 -7.67 8.16 -6.34
CA ILE A 120 -8.91 8.01 -5.58
C ILE A 120 -9.59 9.37 -5.58
N THR A 121 -10.32 9.66 -6.66
CA THR A 121 -11.16 10.86 -6.77
C THR A 121 -12.47 10.65 -6.01
N ASP A 122 -13.17 11.73 -5.66
CA ASP A 122 -14.53 11.68 -5.14
C ASP A 122 -15.48 10.84 -6.03
N GLU A 123 -15.17 10.68 -7.31
CA GLU A 123 -15.90 9.83 -8.26
C GLU A 123 -15.63 8.34 -8.05
N THR A 124 -14.39 7.94 -7.73
CA THR A 124 -14.06 6.54 -7.39
C THR A 124 -14.63 6.11 -6.04
N ILE A 125 -14.71 7.03 -5.07
CA ILE A 125 -15.36 6.79 -3.77
C ILE A 125 -16.86 6.56 -3.99
N LYS A 126 -17.51 7.41 -4.79
CA LYS A 126 -18.92 7.27 -5.12
C LYS A 126 -19.20 5.98 -5.92
N ALA A 127 -18.32 5.60 -6.84
CA ALA A 127 -18.42 4.34 -7.56
C ALA A 127 -18.25 3.12 -6.63
N LYS A 128 -17.37 3.21 -5.62
CA LYS A 128 -17.19 2.16 -4.58
C LYS A 128 -18.42 2.08 -3.65
N GLU A 129 -19.05 3.21 -3.32
CA GLU A 129 -20.33 3.25 -2.58
C GLU A 129 -21.49 2.62 -3.38
N GLU A 130 -21.53 2.85 -4.70
CA GLU A 130 -22.53 2.23 -5.60
C GLU A 130 -22.35 0.70 -5.72
N CYS A 131 -21.13 0.17 -5.54
CA CYS A 131 -20.88 -1.27 -5.51
C CYS A 131 -21.44 -1.99 -4.26
N ALA A 132 -21.84 -1.25 -3.21
CA ALA A 132 -22.29 -1.80 -1.93
C ALA A 132 -21.32 -2.86 -1.34
N ASP A 133 -21.64 -4.17 -1.44
CA ASP A 133 -20.81 -5.32 -0.98
C ASP A 133 -20.50 -6.31 -2.13
N ASP A 134 -20.66 -5.89 -3.38
CA ASP A 134 -20.26 -6.71 -4.53
C ASP A 134 -18.74 -6.68 -4.66
N ARG A 135 -18.10 -7.72 -4.11
CA ARG A 135 -16.66 -7.95 -4.22
C ARG A 135 -16.15 -8.01 -5.67
N SER A 136 -16.96 -8.43 -6.63
CA SER A 136 -16.55 -8.42 -8.05
C SER A 136 -16.51 -7.00 -8.62
N CYS A 137 -17.45 -6.14 -8.22
CA CYS A 137 -17.51 -4.73 -8.60
C CYS A 137 -16.36 -3.93 -7.98
N ILE A 138 -16.11 -4.15 -6.69
CA ILE A 138 -15.00 -3.52 -5.95
C ILE A 138 -13.66 -3.94 -6.56
N ASN A 139 -13.47 -5.25 -6.81
CA ASN A 139 -12.26 -5.75 -7.46
C ASN A 139 -12.09 -5.20 -8.88
N ALA A 140 -13.17 -4.88 -9.61
CA ALA A 140 -13.09 -4.27 -10.93
C ALA A 140 -12.59 -2.81 -10.84
N ILE A 141 -13.07 -2.03 -9.85
CA ILE A 141 -12.61 -0.67 -9.58
C ILE A 141 -11.14 -0.69 -9.11
N GLU A 142 -10.78 -1.58 -8.19
CA GLU A 142 -9.41 -1.74 -7.70
C GLU A 142 -8.47 -2.29 -8.79
N SER A 143 -8.98 -3.09 -9.74
CA SER A 143 -8.23 -3.51 -10.92
C SER A 143 -7.99 -2.38 -11.93
N SER A 144 -8.86 -1.36 -11.95
CA SER A 144 -8.67 -0.18 -12.82
C SER A 144 -7.50 0.71 -12.35
N CYS A 145 -7.18 0.67 -11.05
CA CYS A 145 -5.94 1.19 -10.46
C CYS A 145 -4.67 0.43 -10.88
N SER A 146 -4.81 -0.74 -11.53
CA SER A 146 -3.71 -1.57 -12.04
C SER A 146 -3.70 -1.75 -13.56
N SER A 147 -4.70 -1.22 -14.30
CA SER A 147 -4.90 -1.59 -15.71
C SER A 147 -4.61 -0.51 -16.75
N ASN A 148 -4.09 0.67 -16.38
CA ASN A 148 -3.52 1.59 -17.38
C ASN A 148 -2.12 1.18 -17.87
N LEU A 149 -1.76 -0.10 -17.73
CA LEU A 149 -0.55 -0.70 -18.29
C LEU A 149 -0.76 -1.41 -19.64
N THR A 150 -1.91 -1.25 -20.29
CA THR A 150 -2.07 -1.68 -21.69
C THR A 150 -2.77 -0.63 -22.54
N ASN A 151 -1.99 0.34 -23.02
CA ASN A 151 -2.05 0.83 -24.40
C ASN A 151 -0.71 1.44 -24.80
#